data_AF-A0A535REZ1-F1
#
_entry.id   AF-A0A535REZ1-F1
#
_cell.length_a   1.000
_cell.length_b   1.000
_cell.length_c   1.000
_cell.angle_alpha   90.00
_cell.angle_beta   90.00
_cell.angle_gamma   90.00
#
_symmetry.space_group_name_H-M   'P 1'
#
loop_
_entity.id
_entity.type
_entity.pdbx_description
1 polymer ?
#
loop_
_entity_poly.entity_id
_entity_poly.type
_entity_poly.pdbx_seq_one_letter_code
_entity_poly.pdbx_strand_id
1 'polypeptide(L)'
;MTLYDIIADLRREHADETASKTLDLVMIELGHTRDNLREALQNLDRAAIPPGGEQVLKELEDRAHRHRLDNLNYPLVKARGFRPPLEPVDEGSMGIALLLGLSSLVLLVLAGAAIVAGLNTIYHWF
;
A
#
# COMPACT_ATOMS: atom_id res chain seq x y z
N MET A 1 12.04 16.72 17.75
CA MET A 1 12.85 15.49 17.65
C MET A 1 11.94 14.35 17.28
N THR A 2 12.01 13.95 16.02
CA THR A 2 11.29 12.83 15.42
C THR A 2 12.30 11.79 14.93
N LEU A 3 11.82 10.61 14.53
CA LEU A 3 12.66 9.57 13.90
C LEU A 3 13.36 10.10 12.64
N TYR A 4 12.67 10.92 11.86
CA TYR A 4 13.22 11.56 10.66
C TYR A 4 14.31 12.58 10.98
N ASP A 5 14.18 13.33 12.09
CA ASP A 5 15.23 14.25 12.54
C ASP A 5 16.52 13.48 12.89
N ILE A 6 16.39 12.34 13.60
CA ILE A 6 17.52 11.47 13.95
C ILE A 6 18.19 10.91 12.68
N ILE A 7 17.40 10.43 11.71
CA ILE A 7 17.90 9.91 10.43
C ILE A 7 18.62 11.02 9.65
N ALA A 8 18.08 12.24 9.64
CA ALA A 8 18.69 13.38 8.96
C ALA A 8 20.02 13.78 9.60
N ASP A 9 20.12 13.75 10.94
CA ASP A 9 21.37 13.99 11.65
C ASP A 9 22.40 12.90 11.37
N LEU A 10 22.01 11.62 11.43
CA LEU A 10 22.88 10.49 11.07
C LEU A 10 23.41 10.59 9.64
N ARG A 11 22.59 11.01 8.68
CA ARG A 11 23.03 11.23 7.28
C ARG A 11 24.03 12.38 7.14
N ARG A 12 23.92 13.41 7.99
CA ARG A 12 24.87 14.53 7.99
C ARG A 12 26.20 14.14 8.64
N GLU A 13 26.15 13.35 9.69
CA GLU A 13 27.34 12.89 10.43
C GLU A 13 28.09 11.80 9.65
N HIS A 14 27.35 10.88 9.02
CA HIS A 14 27.87 9.83 8.16
C HIS A 14 27.50 10.13 6.71
N ALA A 15 28.23 11.09 6.13
CA ALA A 15 28.05 11.55 4.75
C ALA A 15 28.66 10.59 3.72
N ASP A 16 28.51 9.29 3.95
CA ASP A 16 28.97 8.21 3.07
C ASP A 16 27.80 7.50 2.37
N GLU A 17 28.12 6.85 1.26
CA GLU A 17 27.12 6.18 0.42
C GLU A 17 26.50 4.96 1.12
N THR A 18 27.27 4.28 1.97
CA THR A 18 26.81 3.12 2.74
C THR A 18 25.76 3.55 3.76
N ALA A 19 26.06 4.54 4.61
CA ALA A 19 25.09 5.06 5.59
C ALA A 19 23.82 5.58 4.91
N SER A 20 23.95 6.30 3.80
CA SER A 20 22.80 6.83 3.06
C SER A 20 21.87 5.71 2.59
N LYS A 21 22.42 4.66 1.96
CA LYS A 21 21.65 3.50 1.49
C LYS A 21 21.01 2.73 2.64
N THR A 22 21.74 2.52 3.74
CA THR A 22 21.20 1.84 4.91
C THR A 22 20.03 2.61 5.52
N LEU A 23 20.14 3.93 5.64
CA LEU A 23 19.07 4.78 6.17
C LEU A 23 17.87 4.85 5.22
N ASP A 24 18.08 4.80 3.91
CA ASP A 24 16.99 4.71 2.91
C ASP A 24 16.19 3.41 3.07
N LEU A 25 16.88 2.27 3.27
CA LEU A 25 16.21 0.99 3.53
C LEU A 25 15.35 1.04 4.80
N VAL A 26 15.87 1.66 5.87
CA VAL A 26 15.09 1.83 7.11
C VAL A 26 13.90 2.75 6.89
N MET A 27 14.04 3.84 6.13
CA MET A 27 12.91 4.73 5.82
C MET A 27 11.78 4.02 5.09
N ILE A 28 12.10 3.13 4.15
CA ILE A 28 11.12 2.32 3.44
C ILE A 28 10.36 1.44 4.44
N GLU A 29 11.09 0.73 5.30
CA GLU A 29 10.49 -0.21 6.25
C GLU A 29 9.72 0.50 7.38
N LEU A 30 10.14 1.70 7.79
CA LEU A 30 9.37 2.56 8.70
C LEU A 30 8.00 2.92 8.12
N GLY A 31 7.90 3.15 6.81
CA GLY A 31 6.63 3.37 6.12
C GLY A 31 5.69 2.17 6.20
N HIS A 32 6.23 0.94 6.14
CA HIS A 32 5.45 -0.29 6.29
C HIS A 32 5.03 -0.58 7.73
N THR A 33 5.87 -0.21 8.70
CA THR A 33 5.70 -0.48 10.13
C THR A 33 5.12 0.70 10.91
N ARG A 34 4.59 1.72 10.21
CA ARG A 34 3.91 2.89 10.80
C ARG A 34 4.81 3.63 11.79
N ASP A 35 6.05 3.87 11.38
CA ASP A 35 7.11 4.51 12.15
C ASP A 35 7.56 3.75 13.41
N ASN A 36 7.26 2.45 13.50
CA ASN A 36 7.80 1.60 14.56
C ASN A 36 9.21 1.10 14.20
N LEU A 37 10.24 1.80 14.68
CA LEU A 37 11.63 1.45 14.38
C LEU A 37 11.99 0.02 14.81
N ARG A 38 11.54 -0.45 15.96
CA ARG A 38 11.83 -1.79 16.45
C ARG A 38 11.29 -2.86 15.52
N GLU A 39 10.07 -2.68 15.02
CA GLU A 39 9.46 -3.58 14.04
C GLU A 39 10.18 -3.45 12.68
N ALA A 40 10.54 -2.24 12.28
CA ALA A 40 11.28 -2.00 11.05
C ALA A 40 12.63 -2.72 11.03
N LEU A 41 13.41 -2.62 12.12
CA LEU A 41 14.72 -3.29 12.23
C LEU A 41 14.60 -4.82 12.31
N GLN A 42 13.47 -5.35 12.80
CA GLN A 42 13.22 -6.79 12.82
C GLN A 42 12.85 -7.33 11.43
N ASN A 43 12.11 -6.55 10.64
CA ASN A 43 11.69 -6.93 9.29
C ASN A 43 12.75 -6.63 8.22
N LEU A 44 13.75 -5.81 8.54
CA LEU A 44 14.80 -5.42 7.62
C LEU A 44 15.59 -6.65 7.14
N ASP A 45 15.67 -6.84 5.83
CA ASP A 45 16.48 -7.90 5.24
C ASP A 45 17.96 -7.60 5.47
N ARG A 46 18.61 -8.41 6.31
CA ARG A 46 20.04 -8.25 6.62
C ARG A 46 20.94 -8.47 5.42
N ALA A 47 20.51 -9.23 4.41
CA ALA A 47 21.26 -9.40 3.18
C ALA A 47 21.28 -8.13 2.30
N ALA A 48 20.30 -7.24 2.49
CA ALA A 48 20.21 -5.97 1.77
C ALA A 48 21.05 -4.85 2.40
N ILE A 49 21.55 -5.04 3.64
CA ILE A 49 22.35 -4.04 4.34
C ILE A 49 23.77 -4.01 3.75
N PRO A 50 24.24 -2.86 3.23
CA PRO A 50 25.60 -2.75 2.74
C PRO A 50 26.64 -2.91 3.87
N PRO A 51 27.84 -3.43 3.56
CA PRO A 51 28.87 -3.70 4.56
C PRO A 51 29.28 -2.41 5.29
N GLY A 52 29.19 -2.42 6.62
CA GLY A 52 29.40 -1.24 7.48
C GLY A 52 28.10 -0.54 7.91
N GLY A 53 26.97 -0.82 7.25
CA GLY A 53 25.67 -0.24 7.60
C GLY A 53 25.14 -0.65 8.98
N GLU A 54 25.56 -1.81 9.51
CA GLU A 54 25.13 -2.25 10.85
C GLU A 54 25.54 -1.28 11.97
N GLN A 55 26.69 -0.59 11.85
CA GLN A 55 27.08 0.42 12.85
C GLN A 55 26.13 1.62 12.84
N VAL A 56 25.70 2.05 11.65
CA VAL A 56 24.74 3.16 11.47
C VAL A 56 23.37 2.77 12.02
N LEU A 57 22.93 1.52 11.81
CA LEU A 57 21.67 1.01 12.37
C LEU A 57 21.70 0.97 13.90
N LYS A 58 22.81 0.51 14.47
CA LYS A 58 22.97 0.46 15.93
C LYS A 58 22.93 1.86 16.54
N GLU A 59 23.57 2.83 15.90
CA GLU A 59 23.55 4.21 16.36
C GLU A 59 22.16 4.86 16.21
N LEU A 60 21.42 4.54 15.14
CA LEU A 60 20.03 4.92 14.97
C LEU A 60 19.15 4.34 16.09
N GLU A 61 19.31 3.05 16.40
CA GLU A 61 18.59 2.38 17.49
C GLU A 61 18.89 3.04 18.84
N ASP A 62 20.16 3.27 19.18
CA ASP A 62 20.56 3.91 20.43
C ASP A 62 20.03 5.35 20.56
N ARG A 63 20.05 6.13 19.47
CA ARG A 63 19.48 7.50 19.44
C ARG A 63 17.97 7.45 19.59
N ALA A 64 17.28 6.61 18.83
CA ALA A 64 15.83 6.48 18.90
C ALA A 64 15.37 6.00 20.28
N HIS A 65 16.09 5.07 20.89
CA HIS A 65 15.81 4.57 22.24
C HIS A 65 15.95 5.66 23.31
N ARG A 66 17.02 6.47 23.24
CA ARG A 66 17.20 7.63 24.14
C ARG A 66 16.03 8.62 24.07
N HIS A 67 15.44 8.78 22.89
CA HIS A 67 14.29 9.66 22.67
C HIS A 67 12.93 8.94 22.83
N ARG A 68 12.90 7.65 23.20
CA ARG A 68 11.69 6.80 23.29
C ARG A 68 10.87 6.77 21.99
N LEU A 69 11.55 6.84 20.86
CA LEU A 69 10.96 6.78 19.52
C LEU A 69 11.09 5.37 18.90
N ASP A 70 11.71 4.42 19.61
CA ASP A 70 12.01 3.08 19.11
C ASP A 70 10.80 2.15 19.00
N ASN A 71 9.73 2.38 19.77
CA ASN A 71 8.54 1.53 19.80
C ASN A 71 7.24 2.35 19.73
N LEU A 72 7.16 3.21 18.72
CA LEU A 72 5.93 3.96 18.43
C LEU A 72 4.87 2.99 17.91
N ASN A 73 3.90 2.64 18.76
CA ASN A 73 2.75 1.86 18.36
C ASN A 73 1.56 2.79 18.20
N TYR A 74 1.31 3.26 16.98
CA TYR A 74 0.08 3.98 16.71
C TYR A 74 -1.08 2.98 16.72
N PRO A 75 -2.11 3.18 17.56
CA PRO A 75 -3.28 2.33 17.50
C PRO A 75 -3.79 2.31 16.05
N LEU A 76 -4.21 1.15 15.55
CA LEU A 76 -5.02 1.12 14.35
C LEU A 76 -6.21 2.01 14.65
N VAL A 77 -6.27 3.17 13.99
CA VAL A 77 -7.51 3.94 13.93
C VAL A 77 -8.43 3.07 13.09
N LYS A 78 -9.04 2.06 13.73
CA LYS A 78 -10.27 1.46 13.23
C LYS A 78 -11.23 2.62 13.26
N ALA A 79 -11.33 3.32 12.14
CA ALA A 79 -12.32 4.34 11.91
C ALA A 79 -13.67 3.63 11.83
N ARG A 80 -14.12 3.10 12.98
CA ARG A 80 -15.40 2.42 13.16
C ARG A 80 -16.45 3.51 12.99
N GLY A 81 -16.93 3.66 11.76
CA GLY A 81 -17.92 4.67 11.41
C GLY A 81 -17.43 5.79 10.49
N PHE A 82 -16.17 5.81 10.03
CA PHE A 82 -15.82 6.70 8.93
C PHE A 82 -16.35 6.10 7.63
N ARG A 83 -17.60 6.44 7.31
CA ARG A 83 -18.10 6.39 5.95
C ARG A 83 -17.64 7.69 5.32
N PRO A 84 -16.69 7.68 4.35
CA PRO A 84 -16.44 8.89 3.58
C PRO A 84 -17.79 9.41 3.06
N PRO A 85 -18.04 10.73 3.11
CA PRO A 85 -19.28 11.27 2.56
C PRO A 85 -19.38 10.78 1.12
N LEU A 86 -20.45 10.04 0.80
CA LEU A 86 -20.70 9.63 -0.57
C LEU A 86 -20.88 10.92 -1.37
N GLU A 87 -19.92 11.22 -2.25
CA GLU A 87 -20.09 12.30 -3.20
C GLU A 87 -21.40 12.06 -3.97
N PRO A 88 -22.25 13.09 -4.12
CA PRO A 88 -23.45 12.95 -4.92
C PRO A 88 -23.03 12.51 -6.32
N VAL A 89 -23.59 11.40 -6.79
CA VAL A 89 -23.29 10.87 -8.12
C VAL A 89 -23.71 11.94 -9.12
N ASP A 90 -22.73 12.45 -9.87
CA ASP A 90 -22.98 13.41 -10.94
C ASP A 90 -23.98 12.83 -11.95
N GLU A 91 -24.91 13.66 -12.42
CA GLU A 91 -25.98 13.26 -13.33
C GLU A 91 -25.43 12.65 -14.63
N GLY A 92 -24.26 13.12 -15.08
CA GLY A 92 -23.53 12.54 -16.20
C GLY A 92 -23.08 11.10 -15.95
N SER A 93 -22.62 10.79 -14.73
CA SER A 93 -22.19 9.43 -14.35
C SER A 93 -23.37 8.45 -14.30
N MET A 94 -24.54 8.91 -13.83
CA MET A 94 -25.77 8.10 -13.88
C MET A 94 -26.20 7.80 -15.32
N GLY A 95 -26.12 8.78 -16.22
CA GLY A 95 -26.43 8.57 -17.64
C GLY A 95 -25.53 7.52 -18.29
N ILE A 96 -24.23 7.57 -18.02
CA ILE A 96 -23.27 6.59 -18.53
C ILE A 96 -23.55 5.19 -17.97
N ALA A 97 -23.80 5.06 -16.67
CA ALA A 97 -24.12 3.79 -16.04
C ALA A 97 -25.39 3.15 -16.64
N LEU A 98 -26.40 3.97 -16.93
CA LEU A 98 -27.64 3.52 -17.54
C LEU A 98 -27.45 3.06 -18.99
N LEU A 99 -26.68 3.80 -19.79
CA LEU A 99 -26.34 3.41 -21.17
C LEU A 99 -25.53 2.11 -21.21
N LEU A 100 -24.53 1.97 -20.33
CA LEU A 100 -23.72 0.75 -20.22
C LEU A 100 -24.57 -0.44 -19.76
N GLY A 101 -25.43 -0.25 -18.76
CA GLY A 101 -26.33 -1.30 -18.28
C GLY A 101 -27.29 -1.79 -19.36
N LEU A 102 -27.92 -0.87 -20.11
CA LEU A 102 -28.86 -1.22 -21.18
C LEU A 102 -28.16 -1.91 -22.37
N SER A 103 -26.99 -1.41 -22.77
CA SER A 103 -26.23 -2.01 -23.89
C SER A 103 -25.73 -3.42 -23.57
N SER A 104 -25.33 -3.68 -22.31
CA SER A 104 -24.98 -5.03 -21.84
C SER A 104 -26.17 -6.00 -21.94
N LEU A 105 -27.39 -5.52 -21.66
CA LEU A 105 -28.62 -6.31 -21.73
C LEU A 105 -28.90 -6.81 -23.15
N VAL A 106 -28.63 -5.98 -24.16
CA VAL A 106 -28.76 -6.38 -25.58
C VAL A 106 -27.82 -7.53 -25.92
N LEU A 107 -26.57 -7.48 -25.46
CA LEU A 107 -25.60 -8.54 -25.69
C LEU A 107 -26.01 -9.86 -25.01
N LEU A 108 -26.57 -9.79 -23.79
CA LEU A 108 -27.08 -10.98 -23.09
C LEU A 108 -28.24 -11.64 -23.85
N VAL A 109 -29.17 -10.84 -24.38
CA VAL A 109 -30.29 -11.36 -25.19
C VAL A 109 -29.78 -12.01 -26.47
N LEU A 110 -28.86 -11.37 -27.19
CA LEU A 110 -28.27 -11.92 -28.41
C LEU A 110 -27.50 -13.21 -28.14
N ALA A 111 -26.73 -13.26 -27.05
CA ALA A 111 -26.01 -14.46 -26.65
C ALA A 111 -26.98 -15.61 -26.32
N GLY A 112 -28.05 -15.34 -25.58
CA GLY A 112 -29.10 -16.32 -25.29
C GLY A 112 -29.76 -16.86 -26.56
N ALA A 113 -30.14 -15.97 -27.47
CA ALA A 113 -30.74 -16.35 -28.76
C ALA A 113 -29.78 -17.21 -29.61
N ALA A 114 -28.49 -16.88 -29.65
CA ALA A 114 -27.47 -17.65 -30.36
C ALA A 114 -27.31 -19.06 -29.78
N ILE A 115 -27.31 -19.19 -28.45
CA ILE A 115 -27.24 -20.50 -27.77
C ILE A 115 -28.47 -21.34 -28.12
N VAL A 116 -29.67 -20.78 -28.03
CA VAL A 116 -30.91 -21.49 -28.36
C VAL A 116 -30.94 -21.90 -29.84
N ALA A 117 -30.56 -21.01 -30.75
CA ALA A 117 -30.49 -21.32 -32.17
C ALA A 117 -29.48 -22.45 -32.46
N GLY A 118 -28.29 -22.39 -31.86
CA GLY A 118 -27.26 -23.43 -32.01
C GLY A 118 -27.72 -24.79 -31.47
N LEU A 119 -28.33 -24.82 -30.29
CA LEU A 119 -28.91 -26.05 -29.74
C LEU A 119 -30.03 -26.58 -30.64
N ASN A 120 -30.90 -25.72 -31.17
CA ASN A 120 -31.95 -26.14 -32.10
C ASN A 120 -31.37 -26.73 -33.40
N THR A 121 -30.28 -26.18 -33.93
CA THR A 121 -29.64 -26.75 -35.13
C THR A 121 -29.03 -28.14 -34.91
N ILE A 122 -28.66 -28.48 -33.67
CA ILE A 122 -28.06 -29.78 -33.33
C ILE A 122 -29.13 -30.80 -32.95
N TYR A 123 -30.11 -30.41 -32.14
CA TYR A 123 -31.08 -31.31 -31.53
C TYR A 123 -32.44 -31.35 -32.24
N HIS A 124 -32.68 -30.46 -33.23
CA HIS A 124 -33.94 -30.34 -33.98
C HIS A 124 -35.18 -30.33 -33.06
N TRP A 125 -35.20 -29.39 -32.11
CA TRP A 125 -36.25 -29.29 -31.09
C TRP A 125 -37.46 -28.46 -31.55
N PHE A 126 -37.59 -28.25 -32.86
CA PHE A 126 -38.74 -27.65 -33.54
C PHE A 126 -38.89 -28.21 -34.96
#